data_AF-A0A6C0LJX8-F1
#
_entry.id   AF-A0A6C0LJX8-F1
#
_cell.length_a   1.000
_cell.length_b   1.000
_cell.length_c   1.000
_cell.angle_alpha   90.00
_cell.angle_beta   90.00
_cell.angle_gamma   90.00
#
_symmetry.space_group_name_H-M   'P 1'
#
loop_
_entity.id
_entity.type
_entity.pdbx_description
1 polymer ?
#
loop_
_entity_poly.entity_id
_entity_poly.type
_entity_poly.pdbx_seq_one_letter_code
_entity_poly.pdbx_strand_id
1 'polypeptide(L)'
;MIDNIDIFIRYIIIGIISAYLLIYGLRPSVPYPEYVLEIAEHYWIVIILIIGTYYISLWDLKIALLLVLSIVALIFDLYTFAN
;
A
#
# COMPACT_ATOMS: atom_id res chain seq x y z
N MET A 1 9.15 18.34 -21.38
CA MET A 1 7.68 18.39 -21.19
C MET A 1 7.15 17.06 -20.65
N ILE A 2 7.57 15.92 -21.23
CA ILE A 2 7.24 14.57 -20.72
C ILE A 2 7.72 14.39 -19.26
N ASP A 3 8.92 14.87 -18.93
CA ASP A 3 9.46 14.77 -17.57
C ASP A 3 8.63 15.52 -16.52
N ASN A 4 8.04 16.66 -16.88
CA ASN A 4 7.23 17.43 -15.93
C ASN A 4 5.90 16.72 -15.61
N ILE A 5 5.34 16.02 -16.60
CA ILE A 5 4.10 15.23 -16.41
C ILE A 5 4.41 13.99 -15.57
N ASP A 6 5.53 13.30 -15.81
CA ASP A 6 5.98 12.15 -15.00
C ASP A 6 6.20 12.56 -13.54
N ILE A 7 6.89 13.68 -13.31
CA ILE A 7 7.10 14.24 -11.96
C ILE A 7 5.76 14.58 -11.29
N PHE A 8 4.84 15.22 -12.01
CA PHE A 8 3.53 15.57 -11.48
C PHE A 8 2.71 14.33 -11.06
N ILE A 9 2.71 13.30 -11.90
CA ILE A 9 2.03 12.03 -11.61
C ILE A 9 2.62 11.36 -10.37
N ARG A 10 3.96 11.31 -10.25
CA ARG A 10 4.63 10.74 -9.07
C ARG A 10 4.20 11.44 -7.79
N TYR A 11 4.16 12.77 -7.77
CA TYR A 11 3.76 13.51 -6.57
C TYR A 11 2.29 13.33 -6.21
N ILE A 12 1.38 13.20 -7.19
CA ILE A 12 -0.01 12.84 -6.93
C ILE A 12 -0.09 11.46 -6.27
N ILE A 13 0.62 10.47 -6.82
CA ILE A 13 0.61 9.11 -6.28
C ILE A 13 1.18 9.07 -4.86
N ILE A 14 2.30 9.77 -4.61
CA ILE A 14 2.86 9.94 -3.26
C ILE A 14 1.82 10.51 -2.32
N GLY A 15 1.11 11.58 -2.72
CA GLY A 15 0.07 12.21 -1.90
C GLY A 15 -1.07 11.25 -1.55
N ILE A 16 -1.57 10.49 -2.54
CA ILE A 16 -2.66 9.52 -2.35
C ILE A 16 -2.23 8.39 -1.40
N ILE A 17 -1.08 7.77 -1.64
CA ILE A 17 -0.61 6.65 -0.82
C ILE A 17 -0.29 7.13 0.61
N SER A 18 0.29 8.33 0.75
CA SER A 18 0.56 8.91 2.07
C SER A 18 -0.73 9.19 2.84
N ALA A 19 -1.76 9.73 2.18
CA ALA A 19 -3.06 9.95 2.79
C ALA A 19 -3.72 8.62 3.22
N TYR A 20 -3.66 7.60 2.36
CA TYR A 20 -4.16 6.25 2.69
C TYR A 20 -3.47 5.68 3.94
N LEU A 21 -2.13 5.75 4.00
CA LEU A 21 -1.36 5.26 5.14
C LEU A 21 -1.74 5.97 6.44
N LEU A 22 -1.88 7.29 6.42
CA LEU A 22 -2.17 8.07 7.63
C LEU A 22 -3.60 7.88 8.13
N ILE A 23 -4.56 7.74 7.22
CA ILE A 23 -5.99 7.65 7.57
C ILE A 23 -6.38 6.22 7.95
N TYR A 24 -5.90 5.25 7.16
CA TYR A 24 -6.33 3.86 7.24
C TYR A 24 -5.21 2.93 7.70
N GLY A 25 -4.08 2.89 6.98
CA GLY A 25 -3.07 1.84 7.18
C GLY A 25 -2.36 1.86 8.54
N LEU A 26 -2.05 3.04 9.09
CA LEU A 26 -1.32 3.15 10.36
C LEU A 26 -2.24 3.44 11.55
N ARG A 27 -3.56 3.29 11.38
CA ARG A 27 -4.54 3.63 12.41
C ARG A 27 -5.02 2.36 13.14
N PRO A 28 -4.56 2.09 14.38
CA PRO A 28 -4.79 0.83 15.09
C PRO A 28 -6.22 0.63 15.64
N SER A 29 -7.16 1.51 15.28
CA SER A 29 -8.46 1.65 15.97
C SER A 29 -9.67 1.64 15.03
N VAL A 30 -9.49 1.31 13.75
CA VAL A 30 -10.64 1.14 12.85
C VAL A 30 -11.21 -0.27 13.03
N PRO A 31 -12.42 -0.41 13.59
CA PRO A 31 -13.04 -1.72 13.75
C PRO A 31 -13.68 -2.13 12.40
N TYR A 32 -13.64 -3.42 12.09
CA TYR A 32 -14.25 -4.08 10.92
C TYR A 32 -13.57 -3.86 9.57
N PRO A 33 -12.68 -4.78 9.17
CA PRO A 33 -12.12 -4.74 7.84
C PRO A 33 -12.61 -5.97 7.07
N GLU A 34 -13.86 -5.93 6.61
CA GLU A 34 -14.38 -6.96 5.69
C GLU A 34 -13.40 -7.19 4.53
N TYR A 35 -12.79 -6.12 4.02
CA TYR A 35 -11.74 -6.18 3.01
C TYR A 35 -10.44 -6.84 3.47
N VAL A 36 -10.00 -6.65 4.73
CA VAL A 36 -8.78 -7.32 5.22
C VAL A 36 -9.07 -8.81 5.45
N LEU A 37 -10.27 -9.16 5.92
CA LEU A 37 -10.69 -10.56 6.03
C LEU A 37 -10.79 -11.23 4.65
N GLU A 38 -11.33 -10.55 3.65
CA GLU A 38 -11.35 -11.03 2.26
C GLU A 38 -9.93 -11.22 1.70
N ILE A 39 -9.00 -10.31 2.00
CA ILE A 39 -7.58 -10.47 1.65
C ILE A 39 -6.94 -11.64 2.42
N ALA A 40 -7.34 -11.88 3.68
CA ALA A 40 -6.88 -13.02 4.46
C ALA A 40 -7.31 -14.36 3.83
N GLU A 41 -8.50 -14.42 3.23
CA GLU A 41 -8.94 -15.59 2.47
C GLU A 41 -8.17 -15.74 1.13
N HIS A 42 -7.50 -14.68 0.67
CA HIS A 42 -6.83 -14.58 -0.61
C HIS A 42 -5.38 -14.10 -0.48
N TYR A 43 -4.56 -14.83 0.28
CA TYR A 43 -3.13 -14.51 0.51
C TYR A 43 -2.29 -14.23 -0.75
N TRP A 44 -2.70 -14.75 -1.91
CA TRP A 44 -2.05 -14.48 -3.20
C TRP A 44 -2.07 -12.99 -3.59
N ILE A 45 -3.03 -12.21 -3.08
CA ILE A 45 -3.10 -10.75 -3.28
C ILE A 45 -1.84 -10.07 -2.73
N VAL A 46 -1.34 -10.50 -1.57
CA VAL A 46 -0.10 -9.96 -0.98
C VAL A 46 1.10 -10.22 -1.90
N ILE A 47 1.16 -11.39 -2.55
CA ILE A 47 2.22 -11.73 -3.50
C ILE A 47 2.19 -10.79 -4.71
N ILE A 48 0.99 -10.50 -5.24
CA ILE A 48 0.83 -9.55 -6.35
C ILE A 48 1.28 -8.14 -5.93
N LEU A 49 0.91 -7.70 -4.73
CA LEU A 49 1.33 -6.41 -4.19
C LEU A 49 2.86 -6.31 -4.07
N ILE A 50 3.52 -7.38 -3.63
CA ILE A 50 5.00 -7.43 -3.56
C ILE A 50 5.61 -7.32 -4.96
N ILE A 51 5.11 -8.09 -5.93
CA ILE A 51 5.62 -8.06 -7.31
C ILE A 51 5.40 -6.67 -7.94
N GLY A 52 4.21 -6.11 -7.78
CA GLY A 52 3.90 -4.75 -8.26
C GLY A 52 4.81 -3.71 -7.63
N THR A 53 5.08 -3.82 -6.33
CA THR A 53 5.99 -2.93 -5.61
C THR A 53 7.42 -3.03 -6.12
N TYR A 54 7.88 -4.23 -6.51
CA TYR A 54 9.19 -4.39 -7.15
C TYR A 54 9.27 -3.61 -8.47
N TYR A 55 8.29 -3.74 -9.36
CA TYR A 55 8.29 -2.96 -10.61
C TYR A 55 8.20 -1.46 -10.37
N ILE A 56 7.41 -1.03 -9.39
CA ILE A 56 7.33 0.38 -9.00
C ILE A 56 8.66 0.86 -8.44
N SER A 57 9.44 0.01 -7.75
CA SER A 57 10.77 0.41 -7.24
C SER A 57 11.77 0.73 -8.36
N LEU A 58 11.63 0.10 -9.52
CA LEU A 58 12.43 0.41 -10.71
C LEU A 58 12.04 1.76 -11.31
N TRP A 59 10.79 2.20 -11.10
CA TRP A 59 10.27 3.48 -11.59
C TRP A 59 10.50 4.62 -10.59
N ASP A 60 10.07 4.46 -9.33
CA ASP A 60 10.20 5.44 -8.24
C ASP A 60 10.40 4.76 -6.87
N LEU A 61 11.56 4.98 -6.26
CA LEU A 61 11.88 4.38 -4.96
C LEU A 61 10.99 4.92 -3.82
N LYS A 62 10.57 6.19 -3.85
CA LYS A 62 9.77 6.78 -2.76
C LYS A 62 8.37 6.18 -2.75
N ILE A 63 7.76 6.06 -3.93
CA ILE A 63 6.45 5.41 -4.08
C ILE A 63 6.53 3.94 -3.65
N ALA A 64 7.59 3.24 -4.08
CA ALA A 64 7.79 1.85 -3.67
C ALA A 64 7.91 1.70 -2.15
N LEU A 65 8.67 2.58 -1.48
CA LEU A 65 8.78 2.55 -0.01
C LEU A 65 7.45 2.80 0.69
N LEU A 66 6.61 3.71 0.17
CA LEU A 66 5.26 3.92 0.70
C LEU A 66 4.36 2.70 0.51
N LEU A 67 4.48 2.00 -0.63
CA LEU A 67 3.77 0.74 -0.85
C LEU A 67 4.28 -0.37 0.07
N VAL A 68 5.59 -0.47 0.32
CA VAL A 68 6.14 -1.41 1.30
C VAL A 68 5.55 -1.13 2.68
N LEU A 69 5.52 0.13 3.13
CA LEU A 69 4.88 0.50 4.40
C LEU A 69 3.40 0.11 4.44
N SER A 70 2.69 0.28 3.33
CA SER A 70 1.27 -0.08 3.20
C SER A 70 1.07 -1.59 3.28
N ILE A 71 1.96 -2.38 2.68
CA ILE A 71 1.95 -3.85 2.74
C ILE A 71 2.27 -4.32 4.16
N VAL A 72 3.26 -3.72 4.82
CA VAL A 72 3.61 -4.06 6.21
C VAL A 72 2.42 -3.79 7.13
N ALA A 73 1.78 -2.61 7.01
CA ALA A 73 0.56 -2.28 7.73
C ALA A 73 -0.55 -3.32 7.48
N LEU A 74 -0.80 -3.67 6.22
CA LEU A 74 -1.78 -4.70 5.86
C LEU A 74 -1.46 -6.07 6.50
N ILE A 75 -0.20 -6.47 6.56
CA ILE A 75 0.21 -7.73 7.20
C ILE A 75 -0.07 -7.69 8.71
N PHE A 76 0.19 -6.57 9.37
CA PHE A 76 -0.14 -6.40 10.80
C PHE A 76 -1.64 -6.46 11.04
N ASP A 77 -2.44 -5.83 10.16
CA ASP A 77 -3.90 -5.91 10.22
C ASP A 77 -4.36 -7.36 10.01
N LEU A 78 -3.86 -8.04 8.97
CA LEU A 78 -4.17 -9.46 8.71
C LEU A 78 -3.88 -10.34 9.92
N TYR A 79 -2.72 -10.15 10.57
CA TYR A 79 -2.36 -10.91 11.77
C TYR A 79 -3.30 -10.62 12.95
N THR A 80 -3.71 -9.36 13.12
CA THR A 80 -4.55 -8.92 14.24
C THR A 80 -6.01 -9.32 14.09
N PHE A 81 -6.52 -9.35 12.85
CA PHE A 81 -7.94 -9.64 12.58
C PHE A 81 -8.19 -11.12 12.25
N ALA A 82 -7.21 -11.86 11.73
CA ALA A 82 -7.36 -13.28 11.41
C ALA A 82 -7.07 -14.24 12.58
N ASN A 83 -6.54 -13.75 13.71
CA ASN A 83 -6.20 -14.55 14.89
C ASN A 83 -6.74 -13.93 16.18
#